data_AF-A0A3B9KGG8-F1
#
_entry.id   AF-A0A3B9KGG8-F1
#
_cell.length_a   1.000
_cell.length_b   1.000
_cell.length_c   1.000
_cell.angle_alpha   90.00
_cell.angle_beta   90.00
_cell.angle_gamma   90.00
#
_symmetry.space_group_name_H-M   'P 1'
#
loop_
_entity.id
_entity.type
_entity.pdbx_description
1 polymer ?
#
loop_
_entity_poly.entity_id
_entity_poly.type
_entity_poly.pdbx_seq_one_letter_code
_entity_poly.pdbx_strand_id
1 'polypeptide(L)'
;MLRFFSNIPIFRRLFIAFAVVAAIPSIVIILLGNFYLTSLNGHGQAVQTSFDAQSIASNQLINLQRMNALLQTRQDQVTASLSGVIKDPALFASGALIGSDIEGRQTDFGQVLTEYKNNYTLATSDNMSNVRNILMSDITNGSIITDQQTALNNVTTKQWPAYSALQKQVLNQLQTSDDAIRQQGKVFTPAEVNQIFANNYATLFKANLAFTDLKNSWQHVVDDAVSMGKAVTAIGAAETQPILISTTIAAFFIILMVLATGFVVNLTITQPLRQLASMTRRIA
;
A
#
# COMPACT_ATOMS: atom_id res chain seq x y z
N MET A 1 41.08 -13.46 35.46
CA MET A 1 39.71 -14.00 35.57
C MET A 1 39.63 -15.50 35.89
N LEU A 2 40.58 -16.36 35.45
CA LEU A 2 40.51 -17.82 35.67
C LEU A 2 40.63 -18.31 37.13
N ARG A 3 41.17 -17.51 38.07
CA ARG A 3 41.28 -17.89 39.50
C ARG A 3 39.95 -17.85 40.26
N PHE A 4 38.94 -17.14 39.75
CA PHE A 4 37.63 -17.08 40.40
C PHE A 4 36.87 -18.41 40.30
N PHE A 5 37.03 -19.09 39.15
CA PHE A 5 36.43 -20.40 38.94
C PHE A 5 37.19 -21.51 39.66
N SER A 6 38.48 -21.38 39.93
CA SER A 6 39.31 -22.46 40.50
C SER A 6 39.02 -22.83 41.95
N ASN A 7 38.26 -22.02 42.71
CA ASN A 7 37.90 -22.30 44.11
C ASN A 7 36.47 -22.84 44.30
N ILE A 8 35.69 -23.00 43.23
CA ILE A 8 34.30 -23.47 43.31
C ILE A 8 34.27 -25.01 43.27
N PRO A 9 33.44 -25.74 44.04
CA PRO A 9 33.30 -27.19 43.91
C PRO A 9 33.00 -27.63 42.47
N ILE A 10 33.61 -28.72 42.00
CA ILE A 10 33.49 -29.24 40.63
C ILE A 10 32.01 -29.38 40.21
N PHE A 11 31.16 -29.86 41.11
CA PHE A 11 29.72 -30.00 40.89
C PHE A 11 29.04 -28.67 40.51
N ARG A 12 29.35 -27.56 41.20
CA ARG A 12 28.77 -26.25 40.88
C ARG A 12 29.26 -25.71 39.54
N ARG A 13 30.50 -26.00 39.14
CA ARG A 13 31.04 -25.60 37.83
C ARG A 13 30.36 -26.37 36.69
N LEU A 14 30.19 -27.68 36.84
CA LEU A 14 29.45 -28.52 35.88
C LEU A 14 27.98 -28.11 35.80
N PHE A 15 27.34 -27.81 36.93
CA PHE A 15 25.96 -27.33 36.97
C PHE A 15 25.80 -25.98 36.24
N ILE A 16 26.71 -25.02 36.47
CA ILE A 16 26.70 -23.73 35.75
C ILE A 16 26.95 -23.95 34.26
N ALA A 17 27.93 -24.77 33.88
CA ALA A 17 28.21 -25.09 32.48
C ALA A 17 26.99 -25.73 31.79
N PHE A 18 26.32 -26.66 32.46
CA PHE A 18 25.11 -27.31 31.96
C PHE A 18 23.94 -26.33 31.85
N ALA A 19 23.72 -25.51 32.89
CA ALA A 19 22.67 -24.49 32.89
C ALA A 19 22.87 -23.46 31.76
N VAL A 20 24.11 -23.04 31.51
CA VAL A 20 24.46 -22.12 30.42
C VAL A 20 24.21 -22.76 29.05
N VAL A 21 24.63 -24.00 28.85
CA VAL A 21 24.42 -24.75 27.60
C VAL A 21 22.93 -25.02 27.34
N ALA A 22 22.12 -25.17 28.38
CA ALA A 22 20.66 -25.35 28.23
C ALA A 22 19.91 -24.02 28.03
N ALA A 23 20.28 -22.97 28.78
CA ALA A 23 19.54 -21.71 28.79
C ALA A 23 19.75 -20.90 27.50
N ILE A 24 20.97 -20.87 26.96
CA ILE A 24 21.29 -20.00 25.83
C ILE A 24 20.61 -20.42 24.53
N PRO A 25 20.62 -21.70 24.11
CA PRO A 25 19.83 -22.15 22.98
C PRO A 25 18.34 -21.86 23.17
N SER A 26 17.83 -22.02 24.39
CA SER A 26 16.41 -21.71 24.70
C SER A 26 16.08 -20.23 24.50
N ILE A 27 16.93 -19.31 24.98
CA ILE A 27 16.78 -17.87 24.78
C ILE A 27 16.86 -17.51 23.29
N VAL A 28 17.82 -18.10 22.57
CA VAL A 28 18.01 -17.87 21.14
C VAL A 28 16.79 -18.34 20.34
N ILE A 29 16.21 -19.51 20.67
CA ILE A 29 14.99 -20.02 20.04
C ILE A 29 13.82 -19.06 20.30
N ILE A 30 13.65 -18.55 21.53
CA ILE A 30 12.59 -17.60 21.85
C ILE A 30 12.77 -16.28 21.07
N LEU A 31 14.00 -15.77 20.97
CA LEU A 31 14.30 -14.55 20.22
C LEU A 31 14.04 -14.72 18.72
N LEU A 32 14.48 -15.83 18.12
CA LEU A 32 14.20 -16.16 16.73
C LEU A 32 12.70 -16.36 16.48
N GLY A 33 11.99 -17.00 17.42
CA GLY A 33 10.54 -17.16 17.36
C GLY A 33 9.81 -15.82 17.36
N ASN A 34 10.18 -14.92 18.27
CA ASN A 34 9.61 -13.56 18.32
C ASN A 34 9.93 -12.76 17.06
N PHE A 35 11.16 -12.86 16.54
CA PHE A 35 11.56 -12.22 15.29
C PHE A 35 10.71 -12.74 14.12
N TYR A 36 10.55 -14.06 14.00
CA TYR A 36 9.74 -14.69 12.96
C TYR A 36 8.26 -14.25 13.04
N LEU A 37 7.65 -14.26 14.23
CA LEU A 37 6.28 -13.80 14.42
C LEU A 37 6.11 -12.32 14.07
N THR A 38 7.10 -11.49 14.39
CA THR A 38 7.08 -10.07 14.02
C THR A 38 7.18 -9.88 12.50
N SER A 39 8.06 -10.62 11.82
CA SER A 39 8.15 -10.63 10.35
C SER A 39 6.83 -11.05 9.72
N LEU A 40 6.24 -12.15 10.20
CA LEU A 40 4.97 -12.68 9.69
C LEU A 40 3.82 -11.67 9.85
N ASN A 41 3.74 -10.99 11.00
CA ASN A 41 2.75 -9.94 11.23
C ASN A 41 2.97 -8.73 10.31
N GLY A 42 4.22 -8.29 10.14
CA GLY A 42 4.56 -7.20 9.22
C GLY A 42 4.22 -7.53 7.76
N HIS A 43 4.48 -8.77 7.34
CA HIS A 43 4.10 -9.28 6.04
C HIS A 43 2.58 -9.33 5.85
N GLY A 44 1.85 -9.87 6.82
CA GLY A 44 0.38 -9.90 6.80
C GLY A 44 -0.24 -8.50 6.68
N GLN A 45 0.30 -7.53 7.43
CA GLN A 45 -0.10 -6.12 7.31
C GLN A 45 0.23 -5.55 5.93
N ALA A 46 1.43 -5.81 5.39
CA ALA A 46 1.81 -5.34 4.06
C ALA A 46 0.87 -5.89 2.97
N VAL A 47 0.54 -7.19 3.04
CA VAL A 47 -0.41 -7.84 2.13
C VAL A 47 -1.77 -7.15 2.23
N GLN A 48 -2.32 -6.99 3.44
CA GLN A 48 -3.61 -6.33 3.64
C GLN A 48 -3.62 -4.91 3.09
N THR A 49 -2.65 -4.08 3.48
CA THR A 49 -2.54 -2.68 3.00
C THR A 49 -2.40 -2.61 1.48
N SER A 50 -1.68 -3.56 0.87
CA SER A 50 -1.52 -3.60 -0.59
C SER A 50 -2.83 -3.90 -1.31
N PHE A 51 -3.64 -4.81 -0.77
CA PHE A 51 -4.97 -5.13 -1.30
C PHE A 51 -5.96 -3.99 -1.09
N ASP A 52 -5.92 -3.31 0.06
CA ASP A 52 -6.77 -2.15 0.34
C ASP A 52 -6.49 -1.02 -0.66
N ALA A 53 -5.20 -0.70 -0.90
CA ALA A 53 -4.81 0.26 -1.92
C ALA A 53 -5.31 -0.15 -3.32
N GLN A 54 -5.09 -1.39 -3.73
CA GLN A 54 -5.58 -1.89 -5.03
C GLN A 54 -7.11 -1.76 -5.16
N SER A 55 -7.85 -2.14 -4.10
CA SER A 55 -9.31 -2.08 -4.06
C SER A 55 -9.80 -0.63 -4.20
N ILE A 56 -9.23 0.29 -3.42
CA ILE A 56 -9.60 1.71 -3.45
C ILE A 56 -9.28 2.32 -4.83
N ALA A 57 -8.09 2.07 -5.37
CA ALA A 57 -7.70 2.59 -6.69
C ALA A 57 -8.65 2.07 -7.78
N SER A 58 -8.97 0.77 -7.76
CA SER A 58 -9.86 0.15 -8.76
C SER A 58 -11.30 0.68 -8.66
N ASN A 59 -11.84 0.80 -7.45
CA ASN A 59 -13.17 1.36 -7.23
C ASN A 59 -13.26 2.82 -7.70
N GLN A 60 -12.22 3.61 -7.44
CA GLN A 60 -12.18 5.00 -7.91
C GLN A 60 -12.06 5.13 -9.42
N LEU A 61 -11.38 4.18 -10.10
CA LEU A 61 -11.38 4.14 -11.56
C LEU A 61 -12.80 3.93 -12.12
N ILE A 62 -13.55 3.01 -11.53
CA ILE A 62 -14.95 2.75 -11.90
C ILE A 62 -15.80 4.00 -11.66
N ASN A 63 -15.61 4.66 -10.52
CA ASN A 63 -16.32 5.90 -10.20
C ASN A 63 -16.03 7.02 -11.21
N LEU A 64 -14.77 7.22 -11.60
CA LEU A 64 -14.38 8.18 -12.64
C LEU A 64 -15.06 7.87 -13.98
N GLN A 65 -15.01 6.62 -14.42
CA GLN A 65 -15.62 6.20 -15.69
C GLN A 65 -17.13 6.42 -15.69
N ARG A 66 -17.80 6.03 -14.60
CA ARG A 66 -19.24 6.22 -14.43
C ARG A 66 -19.60 7.70 -14.41
N MET A 67 -18.84 8.52 -13.69
CA MET A 67 -19.05 9.96 -13.62
C MET A 67 -18.94 10.62 -15.01
N ASN A 68 -17.96 10.22 -15.83
CA ASN A 68 -17.85 10.74 -17.19
C ASN A 68 -18.99 10.26 -18.12
N ALA A 69 -19.45 9.02 -17.97
CA ALA A 69 -20.59 8.51 -18.71
C ALA A 69 -21.90 9.24 -18.34
N LEU A 70 -22.09 9.53 -17.05
CA LEU A 70 -23.22 10.31 -16.55
C LEU A 70 -23.20 11.74 -17.09
N LEU A 71 -22.02 12.37 -17.21
CA LEU A 71 -21.90 13.71 -17.78
C LEU A 71 -22.37 13.77 -19.24
N GLN A 72 -22.03 12.76 -20.04
CA GLN A 72 -22.52 12.62 -21.42
C GLN A 72 -24.04 12.38 -21.44
N THR A 73 -24.53 11.49 -20.57
CA THR A 73 -25.98 11.22 -20.44
C THR A 73 -26.77 12.48 -20.08
N ARG A 74 -26.23 13.32 -19.19
CA ARG A 74 -26.85 14.61 -18.82
C ARG A 74 -26.89 15.58 -20.00
N GLN A 75 -25.83 15.66 -20.81
CA GLN A 75 -25.81 16.48 -22.02
C GLN A 75 -26.90 16.06 -23.01
N ASP A 76 -27.01 14.75 -23.26
CA ASP A 76 -27.99 14.20 -24.20
C ASP A 76 -29.42 14.47 -23.72
N GLN A 77 -29.66 14.28 -22.43
CA GLN A 77 -30.95 14.55 -21.80
C GLN A 77 -31.35 16.04 -21.93
N VAL A 78 -30.46 16.99 -21.62
CA VAL A 78 -30.77 18.42 -21.75
C VAL A 78 -30.99 18.80 -23.21
N THR A 79 -30.20 18.24 -24.13
CA THR A 79 -30.35 18.49 -25.58
C THR A 79 -31.70 17.97 -26.09
N ALA A 80 -32.13 16.79 -25.64
CA ALA A 80 -33.44 16.25 -25.95
C ALA A 80 -34.58 17.15 -25.43
N SER A 81 -34.46 17.65 -24.20
CA SER A 81 -35.41 18.60 -23.61
C SER A 81 -35.46 19.94 -24.36
N LEU A 82 -34.32 20.46 -24.81
CA LEU A 82 -34.22 21.73 -25.54
C LEU A 82 -35.00 21.72 -26.87
N SER A 83 -35.12 20.56 -27.52
CA SER A 83 -35.86 20.42 -28.78
C SER A 83 -37.35 20.76 -28.65
N GLY A 84 -37.90 20.72 -27.43
CA GLY A 84 -39.33 20.94 -27.16
C GLY A 84 -40.27 19.84 -27.69
N VAL A 85 -39.73 18.84 -28.39
CA VAL A 85 -40.47 17.69 -28.92
C VAL A 85 -40.80 16.72 -27.78
N ILE A 86 -39.85 16.48 -26.89
CA ILE A 86 -40.01 15.58 -25.75
C ILE A 86 -40.49 16.37 -24.54
N LYS A 87 -41.70 16.05 -24.06
CA LYS A 87 -42.35 16.67 -22.88
C LYS A 87 -42.62 15.62 -21.80
N ASP A 88 -41.56 14.91 -21.41
CA ASP A 88 -41.63 13.89 -20.37
C ASP A 88 -41.11 14.44 -19.03
N PRO A 89 -41.95 14.57 -17.99
CA PRO A 89 -41.51 14.95 -16.64
C PRO A 89 -40.42 14.03 -16.07
N ALA A 90 -40.43 12.75 -16.43
CA ALA A 90 -39.43 11.77 -15.96
C ALA A 90 -38.04 12.07 -16.51
N LEU A 91 -37.95 12.62 -17.73
CA LEU A 91 -36.69 13.02 -18.35
C LEU A 91 -35.97 14.10 -17.52
N PHE A 92 -36.72 15.08 -17.02
CA PHE A 92 -36.17 16.15 -16.18
C PHE A 92 -35.81 15.65 -14.77
N ALA A 93 -36.67 14.83 -14.15
CA ALA A 93 -36.39 14.25 -12.84
C ALA A 93 -35.12 13.38 -12.88
N SER A 94 -34.97 12.57 -13.93
CA SER A 94 -33.76 11.81 -14.22
C SER A 94 -32.53 12.71 -14.34
N GLY A 95 -32.64 13.82 -15.08
CA GLY A 95 -31.56 14.80 -15.23
C GLY A 95 -31.05 15.39 -13.91
N ALA A 96 -31.94 15.74 -12.98
CA ALA A 96 -31.57 16.23 -11.65
C ALA A 96 -30.85 15.16 -10.80
N LEU A 97 -31.34 13.91 -10.85
CA LEU A 97 -30.70 12.78 -10.17
C LEU A 97 -29.30 12.50 -10.74
N ILE A 98 -29.14 12.57 -12.07
CA ILE A 98 -27.84 12.42 -12.73
C ILE A 98 -26.88 13.52 -12.29
N GLY A 99 -27.33 14.78 -12.26
CA GLY A 99 -26.52 15.91 -11.78
C GLY A 99 -26.01 15.70 -10.35
N SER A 100 -26.90 15.29 -9.46
CA SER A 100 -26.55 14.99 -8.07
C SER A 100 -25.60 13.78 -7.92
N ASP A 101 -25.77 12.72 -8.71
CA ASP A 101 -24.83 11.56 -8.72
C ASP A 101 -23.43 11.99 -9.20
N ILE A 102 -23.35 12.87 -10.22
CA ILE A 102 -22.06 13.42 -10.68
C ILE A 102 -21.38 14.23 -9.57
N GLU A 103 -22.09 15.16 -8.92
CA GLU A 103 -21.53 16.00 -7.84
C GLU A 103 -21.11 15.17 -6.63
N GLY A 104 -21.90 14.16 -6.26
CA GLY A 104 -21.58 13.20 -5.21
C GLY A 104 -20.30 12.42 -5.51
N ARG A 105 -20.18 11.87 -6.73
CA ARG A 105 -18.97 11.17 -7.19
C ARG A 105 -17.76 12.08 -7.29
N GLN A 106 -17.97 13.32 -7.69
CA GLN A 106 -16.89 14.30 -7.76
C GLN A 106 -16.31 14.56 -6.37
N THR A 107 -17.18 14.69 -5.37
CA THR A 107 -16.79 14.87 -3.97
C THR A 107 -16.10 13.62 -3.41
N ASP A 108 -16.68 12.44 -3.63
CA ASP A 108 -16.11 11.15 -3.23
C ASP A 108 -14.71 10.94 -3.81
N PHE A 109 -14.54 11.15 -5.12
CA PHE A 109 -13.23 11.01 -5.76
C PHE A 109 -12.19 11.96 -5.15
N GLY A 110 -12.55 13.21 -4.88
CA GLY A 110 -11.63 14.18 -4.27
C GLY A 110 -11.21 13.79 -2.84
N GLN A 111 -12.15 13.27 -2.05
CA GLN A 111 -11.88 12.77 -0.70
C GLN A 111 -10.99 11.54 -0.73
N VAL A 112 -11.36 10.54 -1.53
CA VAL A 112 -10.63 9.28 -1.63
C VAL A 112 -9.25 9.47 -2.27
N LEU A 113 -9.08 10.40 -3.21
CA LEU A 113 -7.76 10.78 -3.73
C LEU A 113 -6.85 11.32 -2.62
N THR A 114 -7.39 12.14 -1.73
CA THR A 114 -6.65 12.72 -0.60
C THR A 114 -6.28 11.63 0.40
N GLU A 115 -7.24 10.76 0.75
CA GLU A 115 -7.01 9.60 1.60
C GLU A 115 -5.94 8.68 1.00
N TYR A 116 -6.04 8.39 -0.29
CA TYR A 116 -5.11 7.51 -0.99
C TYR A 116 -3.70 8.06 -0.97
N LYS A 117 -3.55 9.36 -1.26
CA LYS A 117 -2.26 10.04 -1.18
C LYS A 117 -1.65 9.96 0.22
N ASN A 118 -2.45 10.13 1.27
CA ASN A 118 -1.93 10.14 2.64
C ASN A 118 -1.57 8.73 3.14
N ASN A 119 -2.38 7.72 2.80
CA ASN A 119 -2.29 6.38 3.37
C ASN A 119 -1.62 5.34 2.47
N TYR A 120 -1.52 5.59 1.17
CA TYR A 120 -1.08 4.58 0.19
C TYR A 120 0.00 5.05 -0.79
N THR A 121 0.53 6.27 -0.61
CA THR A 121 1.73 6.70 -1.35
C THR A 121 2.94 5.90 -0.89
N LEU A 122 3.49 5.07 -1.78
CA LEU A 122 4.60 4.18 -1.49
C LEU A 122 5.85 4.91 -0.98
N ALA A 123 6.16 6.07 -1.55
CA ALA A 123 7.40 6.79 -1.26
C ALA A 123 7.39 7.50 0.10
N THR A 124 6.21 7.90 0.61
CA THR A 124 6.13 8.80 1.76
C THR A 124 5.19 8.34 2.88
N SER A 125 4.21 7.48 2.61
CA SER A 125 3.23 7.08 3.63
C SER A 125 3.83 6.09 4.63
N ASP A 126 3.63 6.34 5.92
CA ASP A 126 4.04 5.44 7.01
C ASP A 126 3.31 4.11 6.95
N ASN A 127 2.03 4.11 6.54
CA ASN A 127 1.22 2.91 6.37
C ASN A 127 1.77 2.00 5.25
N MET A 128 2.56 2.55 4.32
CA MET A 128 3.25 1.82 3.26
C MET A 128 4.68 1.43 3.60
N SER A 129 5.16 1.64 4.83
CA SER A 129 6.56 1.35 5.21
C SER A 129 6.96 -0.11 5.00
N ASN A 130 6.15 -1.06 5.49
CA ASN A 130 6.43 -2.50 5.32
C ASN A 130 6.39 -2.92 3.84
N VAL A 131 5.40 -2.44 3.09
CA VAL A 131 5.28 -2.66 1.64
C VAL A 131 6.52 -2.14 0.92
N ARG A 132 6.93 -0.90 1.20
CA ARG A 132 8.10 -0.25 0.62
C ARG A 132 9.38 -1.05 0.91
N ASN A 133 9.55 -1.52 2.14
CA ASN A 133 10.70 -2.35 2.51
C ASN A 133 10.75 -3.66 1.71
N ILE A 134 9.60 -4.31 1.50
CA ILE A 134 9.51 -5.52 0.67
C ILE A 134 9.89 -5.19 -0.78
N LEU A 135 9.33 -4.11 -1.36
CA LEU A 135 9.64 -3.70 -2.73
C LEU A 135 11.12 -3.36 -2.92
N MET A 136 11.74 -2.65 -1.97
CA MET A 136 13.16 -2.27 -2.04
C MET A 136 14.12 -3.44 -1.89
N SER A 137 13.67 -4.56 -1.32
CA SER A 137 14.50 -5.76 -1.15
C SER A 137 14.71 -6.54 -2.45
N ASP A 138 13.89 -6.29 -3.47
CA ASP A 138 13.94 -6.97 -4.77
C ASP A 138 14.15 -5.95 -5.90
N ILE A 139 15.27 -6.09 -6.61
CA ILE A 139 15.67 -5.17 -7.68
C ILE A 139 14.67 -5.16 -8.85
N THR A 140 13.89 -6.23 -9.05
CA THR A 140 12.87 -6.28 -10.12
C THR A 140 11.71 -5.32 -9.87
N ASN A 141 11.53 -4.85 -8.64
CA ASN A 141 10.45 -3.96 -8.22
C ASN A 141 10.88 -2.49 -8.17
N GLY A 142 12.10 -2.17 -8.63
CA GLY A 142 12.77 -0.89 -8.40
C GLY A 142 12.02 0.34 -8.93
N SER A 143 11.15 0.21 -9.94
CA SER A 143 10.41 1.35 -10.50
C SER A 143 9.01 1.56 -9.90
N ILE A 144 8.41 0.55 -9.25
CA ILE A 144 7.00 0.62 -8.78
C ILE A 144 6.77 1.85 -7.88
N ILE A 145 7.73 2.14 -6.99
CA ILE A 145 7.64 3.28 -6.06
C ILE A 145 7.67 4.62 -6.83
N THR A 146 8.57 4.77 -7.80
CA THR A 146 8.74 6.01 -8.57
C THR A 146 7.61 6.23 -9.57
N ASP A 147 7.13 5.15 -10.18
CA ASP A 147 6.05 5.17 -11.18
C ASP A 147 4.74 5.57 -10.51
N GLN A 148 4.40 4.94 -9.37
CA GLN A 148 3.20 5.28 -8.60
C GLN A 148 3.24 6.74 -8.14
N GLN A 149 4.38 7.21 -7.62
CA GLN A 149 4.53 8.59 -7.15
C GLN A 149 4.32 9.59 -8.29
N THR A 150 4.84 9.29 -9.48
CA THR A 150 4.70 10.15 -10.67
C THR A 150 3.25 10.20 -11.13
N ALA A 151 2.59 9.04 -11.23
CA ALA A 151 1.19 8.94 -11.61
C ALA A 151 0.27 9.68 -10.61
N LEU A 152 0.44 9.44 -9.31
CA LEU A 152 -0.33 10.12 -8.25
C LEU A 152 -0.13 11.63 -8.24
N ASN A 153 1.11 12.10 -8.47
CA ASN A 153 1.39 13.53 -8.55
C ASN A 153 0.69 14.18 -9.75
N ASN A 154 0.72 13.53 -10.92
CA ASN A 154 0.02 14.03 -12.10
C ASN A 154 -1.49 14.13 -11.88
N VAL A 155 -2.08 13.08 -11.29
CA VAL A 155 -3.51 13.04 -10.95
C VAL A 155 -3.85 14.18 -9.98
N THR A 156 -3.12 14.26 -8.87
CA THR A 156 -3.44 15.19 -7.77
C THR A 156 -3.23 16.65 -8.14
N THR A 157 -2.14 16.96 -8.84
CA THR A 157 -1.71 18.36 -9.02
C THR A 157 -2.19 18.99 -10.33
N LYS A 158 -2.53 18.17 -11.33
CA LYS A 158 -2.86 18.66 -12.68
C LYS A 158 -4.20 18.13 -13.18
N GLN A 159 -4.33 16.81 -13.31
CA GLN A 159 -5.41 16.21 -14.09
C GLN A 159 -6.76 16.25 -13.38
N TRP A 160 -6.80 15.89 -12.09
CA TRP A 160 -8.04 15.96 -11.32
C TRP A 160 -8.59 17.37 -11.20
N PRO A 161 -7.80 18.40 -10.79
CA PRO A 161 -8.28 19.77 -10.75
C PRO A 161 -8.81 20.27 -12.10
N ALA A 162 -8.12 19.96 -13.21
CA ALA A 162 -8.53 20.36 -14.55
C ALA A 162 -9.86 19.71 -14.97
N TYR A 163 -9.99 18.39 -14.80
CA TYR A 163 -11.23 17.67 -15.12
C TYR A 163 -12.40 18.13 -14.25
N SER A 164 -12.17 18.23 -12.94
CA SER A 164 -13.17 18.65 -11.93
C SER A 164 -13.73 20.05 -12.22
N ALA A 165 -12.88 20.99 -12.64
CA ALA A 165 -13.30 22.34 -13.03
C ALA A 165 -14.13 22.33 -14.33
N LEU A 166 -13.68 21.59 -15.35
CA LEU A 166 -14.41 21.46 -16.63
C LEU A 166 -15.76 20.78 -16.46
N GLN A 167 -15.83 19.72 -15.64
CA GLN A 167 -17.08 19.04 -15.32
C GLN A 167 -18.08 19.99 -14.66
N LYS A 168 -17.66 20.76 -13.65
CA LYS A 168 -18.51 21.78 -13.01
C LYS A 168 -18.98 22.83 -14.02
N GLN A 169 -18.11 23.24 -14.95
CA GLN A 169 -18.49 24.18 -16.00
C GLN A 169 -19.57 23.60 -16.92
N VAL A 170 -19.45 22.34 -17.34
CA VAL A 170 -20.47 21.64 -18.14
C VAL A 170 -21.78 21.56 -17.37
N LEU A 171 -21.76 21.11 -16.11
CA LEU A 171 -22.97 21.00 -15.28
C LEU A 171 -23.68 22.35 -15.13
N ASN A 172 -22.94 23.44 -14.91
CA ASN A 172 -23.52 24.78 -14.81
C ASN A 172 -24.15 25.25 -16.13
N GLN A 173 -23.52 24.96 -17.28
CA GLN A 173 -24.07 25.28 -18.60
C GLN A 173 -25.36 24.50 -18.89
N LEU A 174 -25.37 23.22 -18.53
CA LEU A 174 -26.54 22.34 -18.64
C LEU A 174 -27.68 22.78 -17.72
N GLN A 175 -27.36 23.11 -16.47
CA GLN A 175 -28.32 23.62 -15.49
C GLN A 175 -28.97 24.93 -15.95
N THR A 176 -28.18 25.86 -16.49
CA THR A 176 -28.69 27.14 -17.05
C THR A 176 -29.67 26.90 -18.19
N SER A 177 -29.38 25.90 -19.05
CA SER A 177 -30.25 25.52 -20.16
C SER A 177 -31.57 24.92 -19.66
N ASP A 178 -31.49 24.02 -18.67
CA ASP A 178 -32.66 23.41 -18.01
C ASP A 178 -33.54 24.47 -17.30
N ASP A 179 -32.93 25.42 -16.59
CA ASP A 179 -33.65 26.47 -15.86
C ASP A 179 -34.38 27.43 -16.81
N ALA A 180 -33.80 27.73 -17.98
CA ALA A 180 -34.48 28.51 -19.01
C ALA A 180 -35.77 27.81 -19.51
N ILE A 181 -35.75 26.48 -19.66
CA ILE A 181 -36.95 25.73 -20.04
C ILE A 181 -37.96 25.72 -18.87
N ARG A 182 -37.51 25.35 -17.67
CA ARG A 182 -38.39 25.05 -16.53
C ARG A 182 -38.96 26.29 -15.84
N GLN A 183 -38.10 27.26 -15.56
CA GLN A 183 -38.48 28.41 -14.74
C GLN A 183 -39.04 29.55 -15.59
N GLN A 184 -38.50 29.71 -16.80
CA GLN A 184 -38.84 30.82 -17.69
C GLN A 184 -39.83 30.40 -18.79
N GLY A 185 -40.15 29.11 -18.91
CA GLY A 185 -41.03 28.58 -19.96
C GLY A 185 -40.49 28.82 -21.38
N LYS A 186 -39.16 28.97 -21.52
CA LYS A 186 -38.54 29.35 -22.79
C LYS A 186 -38.67 28.21 -23.79
N VAL A 187 -39.22 28.52 -24.96
CA VAL A 187 -39.20 27.64 -26.13
C VAL A 187 -38.10 28.11 -27.06
N PHE A 188 -37.14 27.24 -27.33
CA PHE A 188 -36.00 27.56 -28.19
C PHE A 188 -36.33 27.27 -29.65
N THR A 189 -35.88 28.15 -30.54
CA THR A 189 -35.87 27.88 -31.98
C THR A 189 -34.81 26.82 -32.32
N PRO A 190 -34.93 26.10 -33.45
CA PRO A 190 -33.90 25.13 -33.87
C PRO A 190 -32.50 25.73 -33.98
N ALA A 191 -32.38 27.00 -34.39
CA ALA A 191 -31.11 27.71 -34.45
C ALA A 191 -30.50 27.95 -33.05
N GLU A 192 -31.33 28.34 -32.08
CA GLU A 192 -30.88 28.51 -30.69
C GLU A 192 -30.48 27.17 -30.05
N VAL A 193 -31.24 26.10 -30.31
CA VAL A 193 -30.89 24.74 -29.81
C VAL A 193 -29.52 24.32 -30.35
N ASN A 194 -29.29 24.48 -31.65
CA ASN A 194 -27.99 24.17 -32.26
C ASN A 194 -26.85 25.00 -31.68
N GLN A 195 -27.08 26.29 -31.40
CA GLN A 195 -26.07 27.16 -30.80
C GLN A 195 -25.76 26.75 -29.34
N ILE A 196 -26.78 26.46 -28.54
CA ILE A 196 -26.61 26.00 -27.15
C ILE A 196 -25.89 24.65 -27.13
N PHE A 197 -26.29 23.73 -28.00
CA PHE A 197 -25.63 22.45 -28.16
C PHE A 197 -24.15 22.62 -28.51
N ALA A 198 -23.83 23.42 -29.54
CA ALA A 198 -22.44 23.65 -29.95
C ALA A 198 -21.59 24.24 -28.82
N ASN A 199 -22.13 25.19 -28.06
CA ASN A 199 -21.46 25.82 -26.93
C ASN A 199 -21.21 24.82 -25.79
N ASN A 200 -22.24 24.05 -25.40
CA ASN A 200 -22.13 23.07 -24.31
C ASN A 200 -21.20 21.92 -24.69
N TYR A 201 -21.31 21.44 -25.93
CA TYR A 201 -20.49 20.35 -26.46
C TYR A 201 -19.00 20.72 -26.53
N ALA A 202 -18.66 21.98 -26.84
CA ALA A 202 -17.26 22.42 -26.84
C ALA A 202 -16.59 22.28 -25.46
N THR A 203 -17.31 22.60 -24.38
CA THR A 203 -16.83 22.40 -23.00
C THR A 203 -16.78 20.92 -22.64
N LEU A 204 -17.83 20.16 -22.99
CA LEU A 204 -17.88 18.71 -22.75
C LEU A 204 -16.73 17.98 -23.45
N PHE A 205 -16.40 18.36 -24.68
CA PHE A 205 -15.27 17.80 -25.41
C PHE A 205 -13.95 18.02 -24.66
N LYS A 206 -13.70 19.23 -24.14
CA LYS A 206 -12.53 19.51 -23.29
C LYS A 206 -12.54 18.68 -22.01
N ALA A 207 -13.70 18.53 -21.38
CA ALA A 207 -13.86 17.69 -20.18
C ALA A 207 -13.52 16.21 -20.49
N ASN A 208 -13.97 15.68 -21.63
CA ASN A 208 -13.67 14.31 -22.08
C ASN A 208 -12.18 14.08 -22.38
N LEU A 209 -11.50 15.10 -22.94
CA LEU A 209 -10.03 15.03 -23.12
C LEU A 209 -9.31 15.00 -21.77
N ALA A 210 -9.65 15.92 -20.87
CA ALA A 210 -9.09 15.93 -19.51
C ALA A 210 -9.39 14.64 -18.73
N PHE A 211 -10.58 14.06 -18.92
CA PHE A 211 -10.95 12.76 -18.39
C PHE A 211 -10.06 11.64 -18.93
N THR A 212 -9.73 11.67 -20.22
CA THR A 212 -8.89 10.63 -20.84
C THR A 212 -7.50 10.62 -20.21
N ASP A 213 -6.90 11.80 -20.05
CA ASP A 213 -5.59 11.94 -19.38
C ASP A 213 -5.65 11.47 -17.92
N LEU A 214 -6.68 11.91 -17.18
CA LEU A 214 -6.92 11.51 -15.79
C LEU A 214 -7.11 9.99 -15.67
N LYS A 215 -7.95 9.39 -16.52
CA LYS A 215 -8.22 7.96 -16.54
C LYS A 215 -6.95 7.17 -16.79
N ASN A 216 -6.13 7.59 -17.75
CA ASN A 216 -4.89 6.89 -18.10
C ASN A 216 -3.90 6.94 -16.94
N SER A 217 -3.69 8.10 -16.32
CA SER A 217 -2.80 8.19 -15.15
C SER A 217 -3.36 7.48 -13.92
N TRP A 218 -4.68 7.48 -13.70
CA TRP A 218 -5.27 6.70 -12.62
C TRP A 218 -5.22 5.19 -12.87
N GLN A 219 -5.34 4.75 -14.13
CA GLN A 219 -5.11 3.36 -14.52
C GLN A 219 -3.67 2.94 -14.18
N HIS A 220 -2.67 3.80 -14.42
CA HIS A 220 -1.31 3.51 -13.97
C HIS A 220 -1.22 3.35 -12.44
N VAL A 221 -1.91 4.17 -11.65
CA VAL A 221 -1.99 3.98 -10.18
C VAL A 221 -2.59 2.61 -9.83
N VAL A 222 -3.64 2.16 -10.54
CA VAL A 222 -4.23 0.82 -10.36
C VAL A 222 -3.23 -0.27 -10.73
N ASP A 223 -2.56 -0.15 -11.87
CA ASP A 223 -1.60 -1.14 -12.36
C ASP A 223 -0.38 -1.27 -11.42
N ASP A 224 0.10 -0.15 -10.90
CA ASP A 224 1.16 -0.10 -9.88
C ASP A 224 0.69 -0.72 -8.56
N ALA A 225 -0.56 -0.49 -8.15
CA ALA A 225 -1.12 -1.11 -6.96
C ALA A 225 -1.27 -2.63 -7.11
N VAL A 226 -1.66 -3.11 -8.29
CA VAL A 226 -1.71 -4.55 -8.63
C VAL A 226 -0.29 -5.15 -8.61
N SER A 227 0.67 -4.45 -9.22
CA SER A 227 2.07 -4.90 -9.28
C SER A 227 2.70 -4.95 -7.90
N MET A 228 2.43 -3.95 -7.07
CA MET A 228 2.74 -3.93 -5.64
C MET A 228 2.12 -5.13 -4.91
N GLY A 229 0.83 -5.41 -5.10
CA GLY A 229 0.17 -6.57 -4.47
C GLY A 229 0.80 -7.91 -4.86
N LYS A 230 1.16 -8.08 -6.15
CA LYS A 230 1.90 -9.27 -6.62
C LYS A 230 3.29 -9.37 -5.99
N ALA A 231 4.01 -8.26 -5.88
CA ALA A 231 5.34 -8.24 -5.29
C ALA A 231 5.32 -8.54 -3.78
N VAL A 232 4.34 -7.99 -3.06
CA VAL A 232 4.19 -8.20 -1.62
C VAL A 232 3.74 -9.63 -1.29
N THR A 233 2.90 -10.23 -2.13
CA THR A 233 2.44 -11.61 -1.93
C THR A 233 3.46 -12.68 -2.35
N ALA A 234 4.50 -12.29 -3.11
CA ALA A 234 5.59 -13.19 -3.44
C ALA A 234 6.50 -13.41 -2.22
N ILE A 235 6.79 -14.68 -1.89
CA ILE A 235 7.81 -15.00 -0.89
C ILE A 235 9.18 -14.73 -1.52
N GLY A 236 9.69 -13.52 -1.31
CA GLY A 236 10.93 -13.02 -1.90
C GLY A 236 12.08 -12.89 -0.89
N ALA A 237 13.19 -12.31 -1.37
CA ALA A 237 14.40 -12.07 -0.58
C ALA A 237 14.14 -11.29 0.72
N ALA A 238 13.12 -10.41 0.72
CA ALA A 238 12.66 -9.63 1.88
C ALA A 238 12.42 -10.47 3.14
N GLU A 239 11.84 -11.67 2.98
CA GLU A 239 11.49 -12.56 4.09
C GLU A 239 12.60 -13.59 4.33
N THR A 240 13.18 -14.14 3.25
CA THR A 240 14.15 -15.23 3.38
C THR A 240 15.50 -14.77 3.90
N GLN A 241 16.00 -13.59 3.49
CA GLN A 241 17.34 -13.14 3.85
C GLN A 241 17.48 -12.78 5.35
N PRO A 242 16.57 -12.01 5.96
CA PRO A 242 16.67 -11.68 7.38
C PRO A 242 16.58 -12.92 8.27
N ILE A 243 15.73 -13.90 7.90
CA ILE A 243 15.61 -15.18 8.61
C ILE A 243 16.90 -15.99 8.47
N LEU A 244 17.47 -16.09 7.27
CA LEU A 244 18.72 -16.83 7.03
C LEU A 244 19.90 -16.19 7.76
N ILE A 245 20.05 -14.86 7.72
CA ILE A 245 21.11 -14.14 8.44
C ILE A 245 20.96 -14.33 9.94
N SER A 246 19.75 -14.12 10.49
CA SER A 246 19.48 -14.28 11.92
C SER A 246 19.73 -15.71 12.39
N THR A 247 19.31 -16.71 11.60
CA THR A 247 19.54 -18.13 11.89
C THR A 247 21.03 -18.48 11.83
N THR A 248 21.76 -17.94 10.85
CA THR A 248 23.21 -18.16 10.71
C THR A 248 23.99 -17.57 11.88
N ILE A 249 23.65 -16.33 12.27
CA ILE A 249 24.24 -15.65 13.43
C ILE A 249 23.94 -16.45 14.71
N ALA A 250 22.69 -16.88 14.90
CA ALA A 250 22.29 -17.70 16.03
C ALA A 250 23.06 -19.02 16.11
N ALA A 251 23.19 -19.74 14.98
CA ALA A 251 23.97 -20.98 14.91
C ALA A 251 25.44 -20.75 15.28
N PHE A 252 26.05 -19.68 14.76
CA PHE A 252 27.42 -19.31 15.09
C PHE A 252 27.60 -19.03 16.59
N PHE A 253 26.68 -18.28 17.21
CA PHE A 253 26.71 -18.00 18.65
C PHE A 253 26.56 -19.27 19.49
N ILE A 254 25.66 -20.19 19.12
CA ILE A 254 25.50 -21.47 19.82
C ILE A 254 26.79 -22.29 19.76
N ILE A 255 27.42 -22.41 18.58
CA ILE A 255 28.68 -23.14 18.42
C ILE A 255 29.79 -22.52 19.28
N LEU A 256 29.95 -21.19 19.21
CA LEU A 256 30.95 -20.47 20.00
C LEU A 256 30.74 -20.69 21.51
N MET A 257 29.49 -20.67 21.96
CA MET A 257 29.13 -20.92 23.36
C MET A 257 29.50 -22.33 23.83
N VAL A 258 29.21 -23.35 23.01
CA VAL A 258 29.56 -24.74 23.30
C VAL A 258 31.07 -24.90 23.37
N LEU A 259 31.81 -24.33 22.42
CA LEU A 259 33.27 -24.36 22.42
C LEU A 259 33.86 -23.64 23.64
N ALA A 260 33.36 -22.46 23.97
CA ALA A 260 33.79 -21.70 25.15
C ALA A 260 33.53 -22.47 26.44
N THR A 261 32.36 -23.10 26.58
CA THR A 261 32.02 -23.91 27.75
C THR A 261 32.93 -25.14 27.84
N GLY A 262 33.16 -25.85 26.73
CA GLY A 262 34.08 -26.98 26.67
C GLY A 262 35.51 -26.58 27.03
N PHE A 263 35.97 -25.41 26.56
CA PHE A 263 37.27 -24.85 26.89
C PHE A 263 37.40 -24.53 28.39
N VAL A 264 36.38 -23.89 28.98
CA VAL A 264 36.34 -23.60 30.42
C VAL A 264 36.34 -24.89 31.24
N VAL A 265 35.55 -25.90 30.88
CA VAL A 265 35.53 -27.21 31.55
C VAL A 265 36.87 -27.93 31.42
N ASN A 266 37.52 -27.86 30.26
CA ASN A 266 38.83 -28.47 30.04
C ASN A 266 39.90 -27.83 30.95
N LEU A 267 39.97 -26.50 30.99
CA LEU A 267 40.93 -25.77 31.82
C LEU A 267 40.67 -25.92 33.31
N THR A 268 39.39 -25.87 33.73
CA THR A 268 39.05 -25.77 35.16
C THR A 268 38.79 -27.11 35.83
N ILE A 269 38.50 -28.18 35.09
CA ILE A 269 38.17 -29.50 35.63
C ILE A 269 39.10 -30.57 35.06
N THR A 270 39.16 -30.71 33.73
CA THR A 270 39.82 -31.86 33.07
C THR A 270 41.34 -31.84 33.24
N GLN A 271 41.99 -30.69 33.03
CA GLN A 271 43.44 -30.54 33.19
C GLN A 271 43.90 -30.76 34.64
N PRO A 272 43.29 -30.13 35.68
CA PRO A 272 43.65 -30.41 37.07
C PRO A 272 43.46 -31.87 37.50
N LEU A 273 42.37 -32.52 37.07
CA LEU A 273 42.14 -33.94 37.39
C LEU A 273 43.18 -34.85 36.74
N ARG A 274 43.58 -34.58 35.50
CA ARG A 274 44.67 -35.32 34.84
C ARG A 274 46.00 -35.16 35.59
N GLN A 275 46.30 -33.96 36.08
CA GLN A 275 47.50 -33.71 36.89
C GLN A 275 47.45 -34.51 38.19
N LEU A 276 46.34 -34.46 38.93
CA LEU A 276 46.14 -35.25 40.15
C LEU A 276 46.31 -36.76 39.90
N ALA A 277 45.64 -37.31 38.89
CA ALA A 277 45.75 -38.72 38.54
C ALA A 277 47.20 -39.13 38.18
N SER A 278 47.92 -38.26 37.48
CA SER A 278 49.33 -38.51 37.15
C SER A 278 50.24 -38.50 38.38
N MET A 279 49.95 -37.65 39.37
CA MET A 279 50.67 -37.62 40.64
C MET A 279 50.35 -38.86 41.48
N THR A 280 49.09 -39.28 41.55
CA THR A 280 48.70 -40.53 42.24
C THR A 280 49.38 -41.75 41.61
N ARG A 281 49.45 -41.82 40.28
CA ARG A 281 50.14 -42.91 39.55
C ARG A 281 51.67 -42.91 39.73
N ARG A 282 52.27 -41.79 40.14
CA ARG A 282 53.70 -41.71 40.46
C ARG A 282 54.01 -42.06 41.92
N ILE A 283 53.00 -42.03 42.80
CA ILE A 283 53.13 -42.30 44.23
C ILE A 283 52.78 -43.75 44.55
N ALA A 284 51.86 -44.36 43.80
CA ALA A 284 51.56 -45.80 43.84
C ALA A 284 52.55 -46.60 43.00
#